data_AF-A0A2E6SE39-F1
#
_entry.id   AF-A0A2E6SE39-F1
#
_cell.length_a   1.000
_cell.length_b   1.000
_cell.length_c   1.000
_cell.angle_alpha   90.00
_cell.angle_beta   90.00
_cell.angle_gamma   90.00
#
_symmetry.space_group_name_H-M   'P 1'
#
loop_
_entity.id
_entity.type
_entity.pdbx_description
1 polymer ?
#
loop_
_entity_poly.entity_id
_entity_poly.type
_entity_poly.pdbx_seq_one_letter_code
_entity_poly.pdbx_strand_id
1 'polypeptide(L)'
;MLDFSRTWLPYLYLYGVGGGIFIVGMIIILRSRSLKQERVRHNTWLHVLIFGFLYYMGIHGIFTFLALSEPLFAGLIAVVIMALIGNLIFIFQKNSKVTG
;
A
#
# COMPACT_ATOMS: atom_id res chain seq x y z
N MET A 1 24.45 -11.80 13.34
CA MET A 1 23.47 -12.00 12.25
C MET A 1 22.12 -11.52 12.72
N LEU A 2 21.34 -10.86 11.86
CA LEU A 2 19.94 -10.58 12.16
C LEU A 2 19.16 -11.89 12.06
N ASP A 3 18.48 -12.27 13.13
CA ASP A 3 17.63 -13.46 13.18
C ASP A 3 16.22 -13.15 12.70
N PHE A 4 15.48 -14.21 12.34
CA PHE A 4 14.12 -14.11 11.82
C PHE A 4 13.19 -13.30 12.75
N SER A 5 13.30 -13.51 14.06
CA SER A 5 12.48 -12.85 15.07
C SER A 5 12.66 -11.33 15.12
N ARG A 6 13.82 -10.81 14.75
CA ARG A 6 14.11 -9.36 14.73
C ARG A 6 13.83 -8.70 13.38
N THR A 7 13.66 -9.48 12.32
CA THR A 7 13.51 -9.00 10.94
C THR A 7 12.12 -9.26 10.39
N TRP A 8 11.76 -10.54 10.29
CA TRP A 8 10.55 -10.99 9.62
C TRP A 8 9.34 -11.06 10.55
N LEU A 9 9.52 -11.48 11.81
CA LEU A 9 8.40 -11.57 12.75
C LEU A 9 7.65 -10.23 12.93
N PRO A 10 8.30 -9.07 13.18
CA PRO A 10 7.59 -7.80 13.28
C PRO A 10 6.95 -7.39 11.95
N TYR A 11 7.63 -7.63 10.82
CA TYR A 11 7.10 -7.32 9.49
C TYR A 11 5.82 -8.12 9.20
N LEU A 12 5.86 -9.44 9.37
CA LEU A 12 4.73 -10.35 9.14
C LEU A 12 3.59 -10.09 10.12
N TYR A 13 3.89 -9.72 11.37
CA TYR A 13 2.86 -9.32 12.32
C TYR A 13 2.14 -8.05 11.85
N LEU A 14 2.89 -6.99 11.51
CA LEU A 14 2.31 -5.70 11.14
C LEU A 14 1.51 -5.79 9.82
N TYR A 15 2.07 -6.45 8.80
CA TYR A 15 1.45 -6.49 7.47
C TYR A 15 0.57 -7.71 7.23
N GLY A 16 0.77 -8.81 7.97
CA GLY A 16 -0.11 -9.96 7.96
C GLY A 16 -1.33 -9.75 8.85
N VAL A 17 -1.13 -9.58 10.16
CA VAL A 17 -2.25 -9.37 11.11
C VAL A 17 -2.88 -7.99 10.89
N GLY A 18 -2.07 -6.94 10.84
CA GLY A 18 -2.57 -5.59 10.57
C GLY A 18 -3.17 -5.45 9.16
N GLY A 19 -2.61 -6.15 8.16
CA GLY A 19 -3.21 -6.23 6.83
C GLY A 19 -4.56 -6.94 6.82
N GLY A 20 -4.73 -8.01 7.61
CA GLY A 20 -6.02 -8.66 7.82
C GLY A 20 -7.07 -7.71 8.39
N ILE A 21 -6.71 -6.95 9.43
CA ILE A 21 -7.59 -5.93 10.03
C ILE A 21 -7.93 -4.83 9.00
N PHE A 22 -6.94 -4.38 8.23
CA PHE A 22 -7.16 -3.41 7.15
C PHE A 22 -8.17 -3.93 6.12
N ILE A 23 -8.05 -5.17 5.65
CA ILE A 23 -8.98 -5.79 4.70
C ILE A 23 -10.40 -5.85 5.29
N VAL A 24 -10.55 -6.24 6.56
CA VAL A 24 -11.86 -6.23 7.24
C VAL A 24 -12.44 -4.81 7.25
N GLY A 25 -11.64 -3.79 7.57
CA GLY A 25 -12.04 -2.39 7.49
C GLY A 25 -12.49 -1.98 6.08
N MET A 26 -11.75 -2.40 5.04
CA MET A 26 -12.11 -2.14 3.65
C MET A 26 -13.44 -2.78 3.28
N ILE A 27 -13.69 -4.03 3.68
CA ILE A 27 -14.97 -4.72 3.46
C ILE A 27 -16.12 -3.95 4.11
N ILE A 28 -15.93 -3.50 5.36
CA ILE A 28 -16.95 -2.74 6.09
C ILE A 28 -17.27 -1.42 5.37
N ILE A 29 -16.25 -0.64 5.00
CA ILE A 29 -16.43 0.67 4.33
C ILE A 29 -17.15 0.53 2.98
N LEU A 30 -16.90 -0.56 2.24
CA LEU A 30 -17.58 -0.84 0.99
C LEU A 30 -19.03 -1.29 1.23
N ARG A 31 -19.28 -2.18 2.20
CA ARG A 31 -20.63 -2.68 2.53
C ARG A 31 -21.52 -1.61 3.15
N SER A 32 -20.97 -0.72 3.98
CA SER A 32 -21.71 0.41 4.56
C SER A 32 -22.03 1.51 3.55
N ARG A 33 -21.51 1.41 2.32
CA ARG A 33 -21.58 2.46 1.29
C ARG A 33 -21.00 3.80 1.75
N SER A 34 -20.06 3.78 2.69
CA SER A 34 -19.28 4.96 3.10
C SER A 34 -18.36 5.41 1.95
N LEU A 35 -17.78 4.48 1.19
CA LEU A 35 -17.11 4.75 -0.09
C LEU A 35 -17.89 4.16 -1.27
N LYS A 36 -18.83 4.95 -1.78
CA LYS A 36 -19.57 4.69 -3.04
C LYS A 36 -18.64 4.71 -4.27
N GLN A 37 -18.38 3.56 -4.88
CA GLN A 37 -17.46 3.45 -6.04
C GLN A 37 -17.97 4.19 -7.29
N GLU A 38 -19.26 4.49 -7.37
CA GLU A 38 -19.87 5.25 -8.47
C GLU A 38 -19.42 6.72 -8.48
N ARG A 39 -18.96 7.24 -7.33
CA ARG A 39 -18.47 8.61 -7.22
C ARG A 39 -16.97 8.65 -7.44
N VAL A 40 -16.54 9.39 -8.46
CA VAL A 40 -15.11 9.59 -8.81
C VAL A 40 -14.26 9.91 -7.58
N ARG A 41 -14.68 10.86 -6.73
CA ARG A 41 -13.96 11.24 -5.51
C ARG A 41 -13.79 10.07 -4.54
N HIS A 42 -14.84 9.27 -4.33
CA HIS A 42 -14.80 8.14 -3.39
C HIS A 42 -13.95 7.00 -3.95
N ASN A 43 -14.00 6.78 -5.27
CA ASN A 43 -13.13 5.83 -5.94
C ASN A 43 -11.65 6.27 -5.85
N THR A 44 -11.34 7.57 -5.96
CA THR A 44 -9.98 8.08 -5.69
C THR A 44 -9.53 7.74 -4.27
N TRP A 45 -10.39 7.96 -3.26
CA TRP A 45 -10.06 7.61 -1.87
C TRP A 45 -9.82 6.12 -1.66
N LEU A 46 -10.56 5.26 -2.36
CA LEU A 46 -10.32 3.81 -2.34
C LEU A 46 -8.91 3.47 -2.85
N HIS A 47 -8.48 4.10 -3.96
CA HIS A 47 -7.12 3.92 -4.49
C HIS A 47 -6.06 4.47 -3.52
N VAL A 48 -6.30 5.61 -2.87
CA VAL A 48 -5.40 6.18 -1.86
C VAL A 48 -5.23 5.24 -0.67
N LEU A 49 -6.31 4.62 -0.18
CA LEU A 49 -6.24 3.67 0.94
C LEU A 49 -5.42 2.43 0.59
N ILE A 50 -5.67 1.82 -0.57
CA ILE A 50 -4.93 0.65 -1.04
C ILE A 50 -3.45 1.02 -1.29
N PHE A 51 -3.21 2.16 -1.94
CA PHE A 51 -1.87 2.69 -2.16
C PHE A 51 -1.14 2.90 -0.83
N GLY A 52 -1.77 3.54 0.15
CA GLY A 52 -1.15 3.83 1.45
C GLY A 52 -0.68 2.55 2.15
N PHE A 53 -1.51 1.50 2.13
CA PHE A 53 -1.13 0.20 2.68
C PHE A 53 0.07 -0.42 1.93
N LEU A 54 -0.01 -0.53 0.60
CA LEU A 54 1.05 -1.12 -0.21
C LEU A 54 2.36 -0.33 -0.17
N TYR A 55 2.27 1.01 -0.17
CA TYR A 55 3.42 1.90 -0.04
C TYR A 55 4.11 1.67 1.31
N TYR A 56 3.35 1.68 2.41
CA TYR A 56 3.92 1.52 3.76
C TYR A 56 4.56 0.13 3.95
N MET A 57 3.92 -0.92 3.44
CA MET A 57 4.46 -2.28 3.38
C MET A 57 5.72 -2.37 2.53
N GLY A 58 5.72 -1.71 1.37
CA GLY A 58 6.83 -1.68 0.44
C GLY A 58 8.06 -1.00 1.03
N ILE A 59 7.93 0.20 1.60
CA ILE A 59 9.08 0.92 2.18
C ILE A 59 9.73 0.14 3.32
N HIS A 60 8.93 -0.52 4.17
CA HIS A 60 9.47 -1.39 5.21
C HIS A 60 10.18 -2.59 4.60
N GLY A 61 9.61 -3.19 3.54
CA GLY A 61 10.24 -4.28 2.81
C GLY A 61 11.60 -3.88 2.23
N ILE A 62 11.71 -2.69 1.63
CA ILE A 62 12.97 -2.13 1.12
C ILE A 62 14.02 -2.11 2.22
N PHE A 63 13.73 -1.48 3.37
CA PHE A 63 14.69 -1.37 4.45
C PHE A 63 15.01 -2.72 5.11
N THR A 64 14.06 -3.65 5.20
CA THR A 64 14.31 -5.01 5.66
C THR A 64 15.28 -5.75 4.75
N PHE A 65 15.08 -5.71 3.42
CA PHE A 65 16.00 -6.35 2.48
C PHE A 65 17.37 -5.68 2.43
N LEU A 66 17.44 -4.34 2.52
CA LEU A 66 18.72 -3.63 2.64
C LEU A 66 19.48 -4.03 3.91
N ALA A 67 18.80 -4.15 5.04
CA ALA A 67 19.41 -4.61 6.29
C ALA A 67 19.91 -6.06 6.22
N LEU A 68 19.30 -6.89 5.36
CA LEU A 68 19.71 -8.26 5.06
C LEU A 68 20.81 -8.35 3.99
N SER A 69 21.30 -7.22 3.47
CA SER A 69 22.28 -7.17 2.37
C SER A 69 21.77 -7.77 1.06
N GLU A 70 20.47 -7.63 0.81
CA GLU A 70 19.76 -8.15 -0.37
C GLU A 70 19.26 -7.00 -1.29
N PRO A 71 20.17 -6.24 -1.94
CA PRO A 71 19.82 -5.02 -2.65
C PRO A 71 18.97 -5.26 -3.90
N LEU A 72 19.03 -6.44 -4.50
CA LEU A 72 18.21 -6.79 -5.66
C LEU A 72 16.72 -6.75 -5.30
N PHE A 73 16.32 -7.42 -4.21
CA PHE A 73 14.94 -7.45 -3.76
C PHE A 73 14.45 -6.06 -3.31
N ALA A 74 15.30 -5.31 -2.61
CA ALA A 74 15.02 -3.92 -2.26
C ALA A 74 14.77 -3.05 -3.51
N GLY A 75 15.62 -3.21 -4.54
CA GLY A 75 15.48 -2.51 -5.82
C GLY A 75 14.19 -2.85 -6.56
N LEU A 76 13.81 -4.13 -6.62
CA LEU A 76 12.55 -4.56 -7.23
C LEU A 76 11.33 -3.94 -6.54
N ILE A 77 11.31 -3.93 -5.20
CA ILE A 77 10.23 -3.31 -4.44
C ILE A 77 10.19 -1.80 -4.68
N ALA A 78 11.35 -1.14 -4.77
CA ALA A 78 11.42 0.29 -5.07
C ALA A 78 10.82 0.61 -6.45
N VAL A 79 11.11 -0.20 -7.48
CA VAL A 79 10.51 -0.04 -8.81
C VAL A 79 8.98 -0.19 -8.76
N VAL A 80 8.47 -1.18 -8.03
CA VAL A 80 7.03 -1.36 -7.83
C VAL A 80 6.41 -0.15 -7.14
N ILE A 81 7.04 0.39 -6.08
CA ILE A 81 6.57 1.60 -5.40
C ILE A 81 6.54 2.80 -6.34
N MET A 82 7.59 2.99 -7.15
CA MET A 82 7.62 4.08 -8.13
C MET A 82 6.49 3.97 -9.16
N ALA A 83 6.19 2.76 -9.63
CA ALA A 83 5.06 2.52 -10.52
C ALA A 83 3.71 2.82 -9.84
N LEU A 84 3.54 2.42 -8.56
CA LEU A 84 2.34 2.72 -7.78
C LEU A 84 2.16 4.23 -7.54
N ILE A 85 3.25 4.96 -7.26
CA ILE A 85 3.22 6.42 -7.13
C ILE A 85 2.79 7.07 -8.45
N GLY A 86 3.41 6.66 -9.58
CA GLY A 86 3.04 7.14 -10.91
C GLY A 86 1.57 6.88 -11.24
N ASN A 87 1.07 5.68 -10.92
CA ASN A 87 -0.34 5.33 -11.07
C ASN A 87 -1.25 6.24 -10.23
N LEU A 88 -0.91 6.48 -8.96
CA LEU A 88 -1.70 7.33 -8.08
C LEU A 88 -1.76 8.78 -8.60
N ILE A 89 -0.62 9.34 -9.02
CA ILE A 89 -0.54 10.68 -9.62
C ILE A 89 -1.42 10.76 -10.87
N PHE A 90 -1.35 9.76 -11.74
CA PHE A 90 -2.19 9.68 -12.93
C PHE A 90 -3.68 9.67 -12.60
N ILE A 91 -4.10 8.91 -11.57
CA ILE A 91 -5.50 8.89 -11.10
C ILE A 91 -5.93 10.28 -10.63
N PHE A 92 -5.11 10.98 -9.85
CA PHE A 92 -5.43 12.34 -9.39
C PHE A 92 -5.57 13.32 -10.56
N GLN A 93 -4.64 13.29 -11.52
CA GLN A 93 -4.68 14.15 -12.72
C GLN A 93 -5.88 13.84 -13.62
N LYS A 94 -6.21 12.55 -13.79
CA LYS A 94 -7.39 12.15 -14.55
C LYS A 94 -8.67 12.66 -13.89
N ASN A 95 -8.78 12.48 -12.57
CA ASN A 95 -10.01 12.77 -11.85
C ASN A 95 -10.20 14.27 -11.62
N SER A 96 -9.13 15.08 -11.55
CA SER A 96 -9.24 16.54 -11.49
C SER A 96 -9.87 17.13 -12.76
N LYS A 97 -9.57 16.56 -13.94
CA LYS A 97 -10.18 16.94 -15.23
C LYS A 97 -11.67 16.58 -15.37
N VAL A 98 -12.17 15.65 -14.56
CA VAL A 98 -13.57 15.19 -14.61
C VAL A 98 -14.48 16.02 -13.68
N THR A 99 -13.90 16.62 -12.64
CA THR A 99 -14.64 17.37 -11.61
C THR A 99 -14.52 18.89 -11.72
N GLY A 100 -13.67 19.39 -12.62
CA GLY A 100 -13.54 20.82 -12.94
C GLY A 100 -14.27 21.14 -14.23
#